data_AF-A0A170Z610-F1
#
_entry.id   AF-A0A170Z610-F1
#
_cell.length_a   1.000
_cell.length_b   1.000
_cell.length_c   1.000
_cell.angle_alpha   90.00
_cell.angle_beta   90.00
_cell.angle_gamma   90.00
#
_symmetry.space_group_name_H-M   'P 1'
#
loop_
_entity.id
_entity.type
_entity.pdbx_description
1 polymer ?
#
loop_
_entity_poly.entity_id
_entity_poly.type
_entity_poly.pdbx_seq_one_letter_code
_entity_poly.pdbx_strand_id
1 'polypeptide(L)'
;MTNFYPCTKQLPYGMVYRNSSTLYPSTYTIWTEMISSANLTLELASFYWTLRDVDADAFPGTEKGEAVFQALLNAGLERGVKVKIAQSLPTKGFPDHDTETLRRK
;
A
#
# COMPACT_ATOMS: atom_id res chain seq x y z
N MET A 1 -13.10 30.19 -22.43
CA MET A 1 -12.52 29.95 -21.10
C MET A 1 -13.18 28.69 -20.57
N THR A 2 -12.49 27.56 -20.64
CA THR A 2 -13.07 26.26 -20.26
C THR A 2 -12.35 25.81 -19.00
N ASN A 3 -13.05 25.87 -17.86
CA ASN A 3 -12.50 25.47 -16.57
C ASN A 3 -12.35 23.94 -16.53
N PHE A 4 -11.11 23.48 -16.43
CA PHE A 4 -10.80 22.10 -16.12
C PHE A 4 -10.83 21.92 -14.60
N TYR A 5 -11.76 21.12 -14.10
CA TYR A 5 -11.67 20.57 -12.75
C TYR A 5 -10.77 19.33 -12.82
N PRO A 6 -9.59 19.30 -12.17
CA PRO A 6 -8.85 18.07 -12.04
C PRO A 6 -9.54 17.19 -10.99
N CYS A 7 -10.13 16.09 -11.46
CA CYS A 7 -10.60 15.01 -10.59
C CYS A 7 -9.36 14.36 -9.94
N THR A 8 -9.15 14.60 -8.66
CA THR A 8 -7.96 14.18 -7.88
C THR A 8 -7.92 12.68 -7.56
N LYS A 9 -8.67 11.84 -8.29
CA LYS A 9 -8.90 10.43 -7.95
C LYS A 9 -8.75 9.48 -9.13
N GLN A 10 -7.68 9.63 -9.91
CA GLN A 10 -7.17 8.57 -10.79
C GLN A 10 -5.69 8.82 -11.08
N LEU A 11 -4.84 7.81 -10.88
CA LEU A 11 -3.48 7.80 -11.43
C LEU A 11 -3.61 7.74 -12.96
N PRO A 12 -3.17 8.75 -13.71
CA PRO A 12 -3.36 8.76 -15.15
C PRO A 12 -2.42 7.74 -15.80
N TYR A 13 -3.00 6.70 -16.38
CA TYR A 13 -2.28 5.70 -17.16
C TYR A 13 -1.84 6.35 -18.48
N GLY A 14 -0.53 6.40 -18.74
CA GLY A 14 0.04 6.94 -19.99
C GLY A 14 0.66 8.35 -19.92
N MET A 15 0.88 8.93 -18.73
CA MET A 15 1.66 10.17 -18.63
C MET A 15 3.16 9.90 -18.76
N VAL A 16 3.73 10.30 -19.90
CA VAL A 16 5.19 10.40 -20.07
C VAL A 16 5.63 11.73 -19.49
N TYR A 17 6.23 11.70 -18.30
CA TYR A 17 6.87 12.90 -17.75
C TYR A 17 8.13 13.23 -18.56
N ARG A 18 8.30 14.50 -18.90
CA ARG A 18 9.47 15.00 -19.64
C ARG A 18 10.75 14.68 -18.84
N ASN A 19 11.84 14.32 -19.53
CA ASN A 19 13.16 13.89 -19.01
C ASN A 19 13.82 14.76 -17.90
N SER A 20 13.19 15.84 -17.46
CA SER A 20 13.64 16.75 -16.40
C SER A 20 12.71 16.77 -15.17
N SER A 21 11.71 15.88 -15.06
CA SER A 21 10.99 15.70 -13.80
C SER A 21 11.86 14.92 -12.84
N THR A 22 12.01 15.40 -11.60
CA THR A 22 12.56 14.60 -10.50
C THR A 22 11.85 13.25 -10.47
N LEU A 23 12.61 12.17 -10.69
CA LEU A 23 12.11 10.80 -10.61
C LEU A 23 11.85 10.50 -9.13
N TYR A 24 10.64 10.78 -8.67
CA TYR A 24 10.22 10.33 -7.35
C TYR A 24 9.94 8.82 -7.42
N PRO A 25 10.51 8.02 -6.51
CA PRO A 25 10.19 6.61 -6.44
C PRO A 25 8.70 6.43 -6.19
N SER A 26 8.12 5.39 -6.76
CA SER A 26 6.71 5.08 -6.55
C SER A 26 6.46 4.77 -5.07
N THR A 27 5.25 5.00 -4.58
CA THR A 27 4.87 4.62 -3.20
C THR A 27 5.13 3.14 -2.95
N TYR A 28 4.86 2.29 -3.94
CA TYR A 28 5.21 0.86 -3.89
C TYR A 28 6.70 0.64 -3.61
N THR A 29 7.58 1.28 -4.40
CA THR A 29 9.05 1.17 -4.25
C THR A 29 9.50 1.57 -2.85
N ILE A 30 9.08 2.73 -2.37
CA ILE A 30 9.44 3.22 -1.03
C ILE A 30 8.98 2.24 0.05
N TRP A 31 7.75 1.75 -0.03
CA TRP A 31 7.21 0.81 0.94
C TRP A 31 7.98 -0.51 0.95
N THR A 32 8.26 -1.08 -0.23
CA THR A 32 9.04 -2.32 -0.32
C THR A 32 10.46 -2.16 0.24
N GLU A 33 11.12 -1.02 -0.01
CA GLU A 33 12.45 -0.72 0.52
C GLU A 33 12.43 -0.52 2.04
N MET A 34 11.42 0.18 2.57
CA MET A 34 11.26 0.36 4.01
C MET A 34 11.02 -0.96 4.73
N ILE A 35 10.12 -1.81 4.20
CA ILE A 35 9.81 -3.12 4.79
C ILE A 35 11.04 -4.03 4.73
N SER A 36 11.74 -4.07 3.58
CA SER A 36 12.94 -4.91 3.44
C SER A 36 14.08 -4.44 4.35
N SER A 37 14.20 -3.14 4.62
CA SER A 37 15.27 -2.58 5.47
C SER A 37 14.97 -2.66 6.97
N ALA A 38 13.72 -2.87 7.38
CA ALA A 38 13.32 -2.91 8.79
C ALA A 38 13.81 -4.18 9.50
N ASN A 39 14.65 -4.06 10.54
CA ASN A 39 15.26 -5.22 11.21
C ASN A 39 14.66 -5.59 12.57
N LEU A 40 13.98 -4.66 13.26
CA LEU A 40 13.52 -4.87 14.64
C LEU A 40 12.03 -4.62 14.80
N THR A 41 11.54 -3.48 14.33
CA THR A 41 10.15 -3.09 14.47
C THR A 41 9.73 -2.30 13.25
N LEU A 42 8.52 -2.57 12.76
CA LEU A 42 7.86 -1.84 11.70
C LEU A 42 6.52 -1.35 12.23
N GLU A 43 6.36 -0.03 12.34
CA GLU A 43 5.14 0.60 12.85
C GLU A 43 4.45 1.34 11.72
N LEU A 44 3.19 0.97 11.45
CA LEU A 44 2.40 1.48 10.33
C LEU A 44 1.11 2.08 10.87
N ALA A 45 0.73 3.24 10.37
CA ALA A 45 -0.54 3.87 10.66
C ALA A 45 -1.28 4.16 9.35
N SER A 46 -2.55 3.77 9.27
CA SER A 46 -3.37 4.05 8.09
C SER A 46 -4.83 4.28 8.46
N PHE A 47 -5.55 4.93 7.54
CA PHE A 47 -7.00 5.07 7.62
C PHE A 47 -7.70 3.74 7.25
N TYR A 48 -7.34 3.11 6.12
CA TYR A 48 -7.75 1.77 5.71
C TYR A 48 -6.71 1.15 4.77
N TRP A 49 -6.84 -0.14 4.49
CA TRP A 49 -5.98 -0.87 3.56
C TRP A 49 -6.86 -1.75 2.66
N THR A 50 -6.46 -1.87 1.40
CA THR A 50 -7.01 -2.79 0.40
C THR A 50 -5.84 -3.39 -0.36
N LEU A 51 -4.96 -4.09 0.37
CA LEU A 51 -3.73 -4.61 -0.21
C LEU A 51 -3.97 -5.88 -1.02
N ARG A 52 -4.97 -6.68 -0.68
CA ARG A 52 -5.21 -7.97 -1.33
C ARG A 52 -6.19 -7.85 -2.49
N ASP A 53 -5.97 -8.68 -3.51
CA ASP A 53 -6.83 -8.81 -4.69
C ASP A 53 -8.27 -9.25 -4.35
N VAL A 54 -8.52 -9.80 -3.15
CA VAL A 54 -9.88 -10.15 -2.72
C VAL A 54 -10.73 -8.94 -2.35
N ASP A 55 -10.09 -7.80 -2.09
CA ASP A 55 -10.73 -6.58 -1.62
C ASP A 55 -10.93 -5.54 -2.75
N ALA A 56 -10.39 -5.80 -3.94
CA ALA A 56 -10.55 -4.97 -5.14
C ALA A 56 -10.68 -5.86 -6.39
N ASP A 57 -11.65 -5.60 -7.27
CA ASP A 57 -11.70 -6.27 -8.58
C ASP A 57 -10.32 -6.17 -9.26
N ALA A 58 -9.87 -7.24 -9.92
CA ALA A 58 -8.52 -7.29 -10.49
C ALA A 58 -8.33 -6.15 -11.52
N PHE A 59 -7.61 -5.10 -11.10
CA PHE A 59 -7.29 -3.93 -11.88
C PHE A 59 -5.76 -3.81 -12.04
N PRO A 60 -5.26 -3.18 -13.11
CA PRO A 60 -3.82 -2.95 -13.26
C PRO A 60 -3.25 -2.17 -12.05
N GLY A 61 -2.29 -2.75 -11.34
CA GLY A 61 -1.66 -2.17 -10.16
C GLY A 61 -2.02 -2.89 -8.84
N THR A 62 -3.06 -3.74 -8.81
CA THR A 62 -3.41 -4.46 -7.58
C THR A 62 -2.33 -5.47 -7.17
N GLU A 63 -1.54 -5.97 -8.13
CA GLU A 63 -0.40 -6.86 -7.87
C GLU A 63 0.66 -6.25 -6.94
N LYS A 64 0.77 -4.91 -6.93
CA LYS A 64 1.69 -4.18 -6.05
C LYS A 64 1.19 -4.12 -4.62
N GLY A 65 -0.13 -4.05 -4.42
CA GLY A 65 -0.74 -4.16 -3.10
C GLY A 65 -0.46 -5.52 -2.48
N GLU A 66 -0.67 -6.58 -3.26
CA GLU A 66 -0.45 -7.95 -2.80
C GLU A 66 1.03 -8.18 -2.47
N ALA A 67 1.93 -7.69 -3.30
CA ALA A 67 3.37 -7.76 -3.02
C ALA A 67 3.77 -7.05 -1.71
N VAL A 68 3.16 -5.89 -1.39
CA VAL A 68 3.37 -5.22 -0.10
C VAL A 68 2.80 -6.05 1.06
N PHE A 69 1.63 -6.66 0.89
CA PHE A 69 1.03 -7.54 1.89
C PHE A 69 1.93 -8.74 2.21
N GLN A 70 2.45 -9.41 1.17
CA GLN A 70 3.38 -10.53 1.32
C GLN A 70 4.70 -10.10 1.98
N ALA A 71 5.21 -8.91 1.65
CA ALA A 71 6.42 -8.38 2.29
C ALA A 71 6.22 -8.14 3.79
N LEU A 72 5.04 -7.66 4.21
CA LEU A 72 4.68 -7.48 5.63
C LEU A 72 4.58 -8.83 6.35
N LEU A 73 3.96 -9.83 5.73
CA LEU A 73 3.89 -11.19 6.27
C LEU A 73 5.28 -11.79 6.45
N ASN A 74 6.13 -11.72 5.42
CA ASN A 74 7.50 -12.24 5.49
C ASN A 74 8.30 -11.53 6.60
N ALA A 75 8.19 -10.19 6.70
CA ALA A 75 8.87 -9.43 7.74
C ALA A 75 8.50 -9.92 9.15
N GLY A 76 7.22 -10.18 9.40
CA GLY A 76 6.76 -10.72 10.69
C GLY A 76 7.16 -12.18 10.92
N LEU A 77 6.90 -13.04 9.95
CA LEU A 77 6.98 -14.49 10.08
C LEU A 77 8.40 -15.05 9.94
N GLU A 78 9.14 -14.61 8.91
CA GLU A 78 10.45 -15.19 8.58
C GLU A 78 11.59 -14.39 9.21
N ARG A 79 11.46 -13.05 9.26
CA ARG A 79 12.50 -12.17 9.77
C ARG A 79 12.36 -11.84 11.25
N GLY A 80 11.23 -12.16 11.87
CA GLY A 80 10.96 -11.86 13.28
C GLY A 80 10.84 -10.36 13.58
N VAL A 81 10.57 -9.53 12.57
CA VAL A 81 10.36 -8.09 12.74
C VAL A 81 9.03 -7.87 13.45
N LYS A 82 9.03 -7.06 14.51
CA LYS A 82 7.78 -6.73 15.21
C LYS A 82 6.94 -5.75 14.38
N VAL A 83 5.93 -6.27 13.69
CA VAL A 83 4.99 -5.45 12.92
C VAL A 83 3.85 -4.97 13.82
N LYS A 84 3.63 -3.65 13.88
CA LYS A 84 2.52 -3.01 14.59
C LYS A 84 1.74 -2.15 13.62
N ILE A 85 0.42 -2.34 13.59
CA ILE A 85 -0.46 -1.62 12.67
C ILE A 85 -1.53 -0.89 13.48
N ALA A 86 -1.58 0.42 13.34
CA ALA A 86 -2.68 1.26 13.82
C ALA A 86 -3.62 1.56 12.65
N GLN A 87 -4.84 1.05 12.71
CA GLN A 87 -5.90 1.33 11.74
C GLN A 87 -7.04 2.07 12.41
N SER A 88 -7.76 2.89 11.64
CA SER A 88 -9.04 3.45 12.08
C SER A 88 -10.07 2.35 12.33
N LEU A 89 -11.05 2.61 13.20
CA LEU A 89 -12.10 1.63 13.52
C LEU A 89 -12.79 1.13 12.24
N PRO A 90 -12.93 -0.19 12.06
CA PRO A 90 -13.51 -0.75 10.85
C PRO A 90 -14.98 -0.34 10.72
N THR A 91 -15.38 -0.03 9.50
CA THR A 91 -16.78 0.24 9.13
C THR A 91 -17.17 -0.65 7.96
N LYS A 92 -18.47 -0.73 7.64
CA LYS A 92 -18.93 -1.51 6.47
C LYS A 92 -18.27 -1.09 5.15
N GLY A 93 -17.95 0.21 4.99
CA GLY A 93 -17.28 0.73 3.80
C GLY A 93 -15.75 0.61 3.81
N PHE A 94 -15.17 0.41 4.99
CA PHE A 94 -13.72 0.29 5.20
C PHE A 94 -13.46 -0.82 6.23
N PRO A 95 -13.55 -2.09 5.81
CA PRO A 95 -13.25 -3.22 6.69
C PRO A 95 -11.74 -3.32 6.96
N ASP A 96 -11.36 -4.17 7.92
CA ASP A 96 -9.98 -4.39 8.37
C ASP A 96 -9.45 -5.80 8.02
N HIS A 97 -9.94 -6.39 6.93
CA HIS A 97 -9.63 -7.78 6.56
C HIS A 97 -8.13 -8.05 6.42
N ASP A 98 -7.36 -7.10 5.89
CA ASP A 98 -5.90 -7.18 5.77
C ASP A 98 -5.24 -7.25 7.16
N THR A 99 -5.57 -6.30 8.04
CA THR A 99 -5.03 -6.21 9.40
C THR A 99 -5.41 -7.43 10.23
N GLU A 100 -6.64 -7.92 10.10
CA GLU A 100 -7.09 -9.14 10.79
C GLU A 100 -6.33 -10.38 10.29
N THR A 101 -5.99 -10.44 9.00
CA THR A 101 -5.19 -11.53 8.44
C THR A 101 -3.75 -11.45 8.94
N LEU A 102 -3.14 -10.27 8.94
CA LEU A 102 -1.79 -10.04 9.44
C LEU A 102 -1.68 -10.33 10.94
N ARG A 103 -2.71 -10.03 11.74
CA ARG A 103 -2.75 -10.31 13.18
C ARG A 103 -2.79 -11.81 13.51
N ARG A 104 -3.37 -12.63 12.63
CA ARG A 104 -3.57 -14.08 12.86
C ARG A 104 -2.36 -14.93 12.50
N LYS A 105 -1.38 -14.36 11.79
CA LYS A 105 -0.20 -15.04 11.30
C LYS A 105 0.98 -14.67 12.20
#